data_AF-A0A4P9WPM4-F1
#
_entry.id   AF-A0A4P9WPM4-F1
#
_cell.length_a   1.000
_cell.length_b   1.000
_cell.length_c   1.000
_cell.angle_alpha   90.00
_cell.angle_beta   90.00
_cell.angle_gamma   90.00
#
_symmetry.space_group_name_H-M   'P 1'
#
loop_
_entity.id
_entity.type
_entity.pdbx_description
1 polymer ?
#
loop_
_entity_poly.entity_id
_entity_poly.type
_entity_poly.pdbx_seq_one_letter_code
_entity_poly.pdbx_strand_id
1 'polypeptide(L)'
;PVVDMAAAAARIATNPTSGQALAAVMERAKWIPVRLTLEERKRLRLLEAALHVSEYTDRVDVLSYTSKSKRIVAQIRELCSIISGLVLAADYKAGQSLFQDKEFHQSAEFYQTLFELGRRHKIMNPEKMRAHYGKLVYLLQDSQSRE
;
A
#
# COMPACT_ATOMS: atom_id res chain seq x y z
N PRO A 1 2.30 -24.62 37.13
CA PRO A 1 3.36 -23.60 37.32
C PRO A 1 3.20 -22.51 36.25
N VAL A 2 2.21 -21.65 36.45
CA VAL A 2 1.93 -20.49 35.60
C VAL A 2 2.97 -19.45 36.00
N VAL A 3 4.10 -19.45 35.29
CA VAL A 3 5.18 -18.51 35.56
C VAL A 3 4.69 -17.14 35.13
N ASP A 4 4.47 -16.33 36.15
CA ASP A 4 3.94 -14.98 36.14
C ASP A 4 4.59 -14.09 35.04
N MET A 5 3.92 -13.99 33.88
CA MET A 5 4.35 -13.15 32.75
C MET A 5 4.50 -11.67 33.16
N ALA A 6 3.75 -11.22 34.17
CA ALA A 6 3.85 -9.88 34.73
C ALA A 6 5.18 -9.69 35.49
N ALA A 7 5.62 -10.70 36.24
CA ALA A 7 6.91 -10.68 36.93
C ALA A 7 8.11 -10.74 35.96
N ALA A 8 7.97 -11.42 34.82
CA ALA A 8 8.99 -11.42 33.76
C ALA A 8 9.09 -10.07 33.04
N ALA A 9 7.95 -9.43 32.76
CA ALA A 9 7.90 -8.09 32.17
C ALA A 9 8.49 -7.02 33.11
N ALA A 10 8.24 -7.12 34.42
CA ALA A 10 8.78 -6.21 35.43
C ALA A 10 10.31 -6.27 35.54
N ARG A 11 10.92 -7.45 35.33
CA ARG A 11 12.39 -7.62 35.36
C ARG A 11 13.10 -7.05 34.14
N ILE A 12 12.42 -6.97 33.00
CA ILE A 12 12.95 -6.34 31.77
C ILE A 12 12.94 -4.80 31.92
N ALA A 13 12.00 -4.27 32.68
CA ALA A 13 11.87 -2.83 32.92
C ALA A 13 12.95 -2.24 33.85
N THR A 14 13.58 -3.06 34.72
CA THR A 14 14.54 -2.56 35.73
C THR A 14 15.98 -2.44 35.26
N ASN A 15 16.31 -2.88 34.05
CA ASN A 15 17.65 -2.72 33.47
C ASN A 15 17.65 -1.57 32.42
N PRO A 16 18.39 -0.48 32.63
CA PRO A 16 18.41 0.65 31.66
C PRO A 16 18.93 0.22 30.28
N THR A 17 19.77 -0.82 30.23
CA THR A 17 20.28 -1.43 28.99
C THR A 17 19.20 -2.20 28.21
N SER A 18 18.22 -2.83 28.88
CA SER A 18 17.13 -3.55 28.20
C SER A 18 16.06 -2.61 27.65
N GLY A 19 15.83 -1.46 28.30
CA GLY A 19 14.96 -0.40 27.76
C GLY A 19 15.46 0.17 26.44
N GLN A 20 16.76 0.45 26.34
CA GLN A 20 17.40 0.91 25.11
C GLN A 20 17.41 -0.18 24.02
N ALA A 21 17.66 -1.43 24.40
CA ALA A 21 17.59 -2.56 23.47
C ALA A 21 16.17 -2.78 22.91
N LEU A 22 15.14 -2.68 23.76
CA LEU A 22 13.74 -2.78 23.33
C LEU A 22 13.37 -1.63 22.38
N ALA A 23 13.77 -0.40 22.70
CA ALA A 23 13.56 0.75 21.81
C ALA A 23 14.23 0.53 20.43
N ALA A 24 15.46 0.01 20.40
CA ALA A 24 16.16 -0.31 19.15
C ALA A 24 15.46 -1.41 18.35
N VAL A 25 14.93 -2.45 19.01
CA VAL A 25 14.14 -3.50 18.35
C VAL A 25 12.82 -2.93 17.82
N MET A 26 12.13 -2.09 18.59
CA MET A 26 10.87 -1.45 18.17
C MET A 26 11.07 -0.51 16.98
N GLU A 27 12.15 0.29 16.95
CA GLU A 27 12.47 1.14 15.80
C GLU A 27 12.73 0.33 14.54
N ARG A 28 13.46 -0.79 14.66
CA ARG A 28 13.70 -1.69 13.52
C ARG A 28 12.43 -2.40 13.07
N ALA A 29 11.58 -2.81 14.02
CA ALA A 29 10.35 -3.54 13.73
C ALA A 29 9.39 -2.76 12.81
N LYS A 30 9.40 -1.43 12.85
CA LYS A 30 8.60 -0.57 11.94
C LYS A 30 8.88 -0.82 10.46
N TRP A 31 10.11 -1.24 10.13
CA TRP A 31 10.57 -1.37 8.75
C TRP A 31 10.67 -2.82 8.25
N ILE A 32 10.53 -3.80 9.16
CA ILE A 32 10.61 -5.21 8.80
C ILE A 32 9.29 -5.65 8.17
N PRO A 33 9.27 -6.11 6.91
CA PRO A 33 8.04 -6.52 6.26
C PRO A 33 7.52 -7.81 6.91
N VAL A 34 6.33 -7.73 7.48
CA VAL A 34 5.63 -8.87 8.09
C VAL A 34 4.74 -9.56 7.05
N ARG A 35 4.64 -10.88 7.16
CA ARG A 35 3.76 -11.73 6.34
C ARG A 35 2.33 -11.17 6.31
N LEU A 36 1.74 -11.18 5.12
CA LEU A 36 0.40 -10.68 4.90
C LEU A 36 -0.67 -11.59 5.52
N THR A 37 -1.67 -10.98 6.16
CA THR A 37 -2.89 -11.65 6.63
C THR A 37 -3.76 -12.10 5.45
N LEU A 38 -4.81 -12.89 5.74
CA LEU A 38 -5.74 -13.34 4.70
C LEU A 38 -6.49 -12.18 4.05
N GLU A 39 -6.93 -11.20 4.83
CA GLU A 39 -7.64 -10.02 4.35
C GLU A 39 -6.72 -9.12 3.52
N GLU A 40 -5.50 -8.89 4.00
CA GLU A 40 -4.47 -8.18 3.25
C GLU A 40 -4.23 -8.86 1.90
N ARG A 41 -4.13 -10.20 1.86
CA ARG A 41 -3.97 -10.92 0.60
C ARG A 41 -5.14 -10.72 -0.37
N LYS A 42 -6.38 -10.53 0.12
CA LYS A 42 -7.52 -10.19 -0.75
C LYS A 42 -7.33 -8.80 -1.37
N ARG A 43 -6.98 -7.80 -0.56
CA ARG A 43 -6.71 -6.42 -1.03
C ARG A 43 -5.55 -6.38 -2.03
N LEU A 44 -4.47 -7.12 -1.77
CA LEU A 44 -3.34 -7.25 -2.70
C LEU A 44 -3.79 -7.77 -4.07
N ARG A 45 -4.66 -8.79 -4.14
CA ARG A 45 -5.18 -9.30 -5.43
C ARG A 45 -5.97 -8.24 -6.19
N LEU A 46 -6.74 -7.39 -5.50
CA LEU A 46 -7.46 -6.29 -6.13
C LEU A 46 -6.48 -5.27 -6.72
N LEU A 47 -5.42 -4.92 -5.98
CA LEU A 47 -4.35 -4.04 -6.48
C LEU A 47 -3.65 -4.65 -7.70
N GLU A 48 -3.27 -5.92 -7.64
CA GLU A 48 -2.62 -6.62 -8.76
C GLU A 48 -3.52 -6.65 -9.99
N ALA A 49 -4.82 -6.92 -9.83
CA ALA A 49 -5.78 -6.90 -10.92
C ALA A 49 -5.94 -5.49 -11.53
N ALA A 50 -6.04 -4.46 -10.70
CA ALA A 50 -6.11 -3.07 -11.16
C ALA A 50 -4.85 -2.65 -11.94
N LEU A 51 -3.67 -2.98 -11.42
CA LEU A 51 -2.40 -2.71 -12.09
C LEU A 51 -2.22 -3.55 -13.36
N HIS A 52 -2.78 -4.76 -13.42
CA HIS A 52 -2.75 -5.59 -14.63
C HIS A 52 -3.54 -4.94 -15.76
N VAL A 53 -4.75 -4.47 -15.49
CA VAL A 53 -5.64 -3.86 -16.50
C VAL A 53 -5.23 -2.42 -16.86
N SER A 54 -4.51 -1.73 -15.98
CA SER A 54 -4.07 -0.35 -16.24
C SER A 54 -2.99 -0.26 -17.33
N GLU A 55 -3.22 0.59 -18.32
CA GLU A 55 -2.29 0.94 -19.41
C GLU A 55 -1.46 2.20 -19.07
N TYR A 56 -1.14 2.41 -17.78
CA TYR A 56 -0.54 3.65 -17.27
C TYR A 56 0.66 4.15 -18.09
N THR A 57 1.68 3.30 -18.25
CA THR A 57 2.93 3.65 -18.95
C THR A 57 2.65 3.97 -20.41
N ASP A 58 1.81 3.16 -21.06
CA ASP A 58 1.48 3.35 -22.47
C ASP A 58 0.76 4.68 -22.71
N ARG A 59 -0.07 5.15 -21.77
CA ARG A 59 -0.78 6.43 -21.91
C ARG A 59 0.04 7.66 -21.51
N VAL A 60 0.92 7.53 -20.51
CA VAL A 60 1.78 8.63 -20.05
C VAL A 60 2.95 8.85 -21.00
N ASP A 61 3.55 7.78 -21.54
CA ASP A 61 4.78 7.84 -22.33
C ASP A 61 4.56 8.14 -23.83
N VAL A 62 3.31 8.30 -24.27
CA VAL A 62 2.99 8.70 -25.65
C VAL A 62 3.39 10.16 -25.91
N LEU A 63 3.89 10.44 -27.11
CA LEU A 63 4.06 11.81 -27.60
C LEU A 63 2.66 12.40 -27.87
N SER A 64 2.25 13.40 -27.10
CA SER A 64 0.92 14.01 -27.20
C SER A 64 1.02 15.53 -27.12
N TYR A 65 0.07 16.21 -27.75
CA TYR A 65 -0.11 17.67 -27.64
C TYR A 65 -0.66 18.11 -26.28
N THR A 66 -1.12 17.17 -25.44
CA THR A 66 -1.61 17.46 -24.09
C THR A 66 -0.48 17.42 -23.06
N SER A 67 -0.53 18.29 -22.04
CA SER A 67 0.49 18.30 -20.99
C SER A 67 0.62 16.96 -20.28
N LYS A 68 1.87 16.55 -20.00
CA LYS A 68 2.19 15.29 -19.31
C LYS A 68 1.49 15.21 -17.95
N SER A 69 1.53 16.29 -17.16
CA SER A 69 0.91 16.34 -15.82
C SER A 69 -0.61 16.10 -15.87
N LYS A 70 -1.32 16.63 -16.88
CA LYS A 70 -2.76 16.35 -17.05
C LYS A 70 -3.03 14.87 -17.32
N ARG A 71 -2.18 14.23 -18.12
CA ARG A 71 -2.29 12.78 -18.42
C ARG A 71 -1.98 11.93 -17.19
N ILE A 72 -0.93 12.27 -16.43
CA ILE A 72 -0.61 11.61 -15.17
C ILE A 72 -1.81 11.66 -14.21
N VAL A 73 -2.39 12.84 -13.98
CA VAL A 73 -3.55 13.00 -13.10
C VAL A 73 -4.76 12.19 -13.60
N ALA A 74 -5.02 12.20 -14.91
CA ALA A 74 -6.09 11.40 -15.51
C ALA A 74 -5.87 9.90 -15.29
N GLN A 75 -4.64 9.41 -15.48
CA GLN A 75 -4.30 8.00 -15.30
C GLN A 75 -4.33 7.55 -13.84
N ILE A 76 -3.89 8.41 -12.90
CA ILE A 76 -4.02 8.14 -11.46
C ILE A 76 -5.50 8.02 -11.08
N ARG A 77 -6.34 8.94 -11.54
CA ARG A 77 -7.79 8.89 -11.29
C ARG A 77 -8.41 7.63 -11.89
N GLU A 78 -8.04 7.25 -13.11
CA GLU A 78 -8.50 6.02 -13.76
C GLU A 78 -8.12 4.78 -12.92
N LEU A 79 -6.88 4.68 -12.45
CA LEU A 79 -6.46 3.56 -11.60
C LEU A 79 -7.26 3.52 -10.29
N CYS A 80 -7.42 4.67 -9.62
CA CYS A 80 -8.22 4.75 -8.39
C CYS A 80 -9.68 4.35 -8.64
N SER A 81 -10.28 4.77 -9.76
CA SER A 81 -11.63 4.35 -10.16
C SER A 81 -11.74 2.84 -10.39
N ILE A 82 -10.74 2.21 -11.03
CA ILE A 82 -10.69 0.75 -11.21
C ILE A 82 -10.63 0.06 -9.85
N ILE A 83 -9.75 0.51 -8.95
CA ILE A 83 -9.62 -0.04 -7.59
C ILE A 83 -10.94 0.06 -6.84
N SER A 84 -11.58 1.24 -6.80
CA SER A 84 -12.87 1.41 -6.13
C SER A 84 -13.96 0.52 -6.71
N GLY A 85 -14.01 0.36 -8.05
CA GLY A 85 -14.94 -0.55 -8.71
C GLY A 85 -14.73 -2.02 -8.32
N LEU A 86 -13.47 -2.46 -8.27
CA LEU A 86 -13.11 -3.82 -7.83
C LEU A 86 -13.43 -4.05 -6.35
N VAL A 87 -13.23 -3.04 -5.49
CA VAL A 87 -13.59 -3.12 -4.07
C VAL A 87 -15.10 -3.22 -3.90
N LEU A 88 -15.87 -2.39 -4.62
CA LEU A 88 -17.33 -2.45 -4.61
C LEU A 88 -17.89 -3.81 -5.07
N ALA A 89 -17.26 -4.42 -6.07
CA ALA A 89 -17.62 -5.76 -6.53
C ALA A 89 -17.27 -6.87 -5.52
N ALA A 90 -16.18 -6.71 -4.75
CA ALA A 90 -15.73 -7.69 -3.77
C ALA A 90 -16.42 -7.55 -2.39
N ASP A 91 -16.71 -6.31 -1.98
CA ASP A 91 -17.39 -5.94 -0.74
C ASP A 91 -18.22 -4.68 -0.97
N TYR A 92 -19.54 -4.87 -1.10
CA TYR A 92 -20.48 -3.81 -1.39
C TYR A 92 -20.48 -2.70 -0.33
N LYS A 93 -20.37 -3.05 0.96
CA LYS A 93 -20.41 -2.06 2.04
C LYS A 93 -19.16 -1.20 2.04
N ALA A 94 -17.99 -1.84 1.95
CA ALA A 94 -16.72 -1.13 1.92
C ALA A 94 -16.53 -0.31 0.64
N GLY A 95 -17.02 -0.81 -0.50
CA GLY A 95 -16.94 -0.07 -1.75
C GLY A 95 -17.92 1.10 -1.83
N GLN A 96 -19.10 1.01 -1.20
CA GLN A 96 -20.08 2.10 -1.23
C GLN A 96 -19.55 3.36 -0.56
N SER A 97 -18.83 3.24 0.57
CA SER A 97 -18.19 4.39 1.21
C SER A 97 -17.10 5.00 0.32
N LEU A 98 -16.27 4.16 -0.32
CA LEU A 98 -15.23 4.63 -1.24
C LEU A 98 -15.79 5.24 -2.54
N PHE A 99 -17.03 4.91 -2.92
CA PHE A 99 -17.66 5.37 -4.15
C PHE A 99 -18.52 6.63 -3.95
N GLN A 100 -19.13 6.80 -2.77
CA GLN A 100 -19.91 7.99 -2.43
C GLN A 100 -19.01 9.23 -2.30
N ASP A 101 -17.81 9.04 -1.77
CA ASP A 101 -16.82 10.09 -1.65
C ASP A 101 -16.06 10.24 -2.98
N LYS A 102 -16.66 10.97 -3.93
CA LYS A 102 -16.00 11.34 -5.21
C LYS A 102 -14.69 12.14 -5.02
N GLU A 103 -14.43 12.57 -3.79
CA GLU A 103 -13.22 13.23 -3.35
C GLU A 103 -12.17 12.18 -2.90
N PHE A 104 -11.23 11.86 -3.77
CA PHE A 104 -10.14 10.90 -3.51
C PHE A 104 -9.33 11.19 -2.22
N HIS A 105 -9.37 12.42 -1.73
CA HIS A 105 -8.69 12.86 -0.51
C HIS A 105 -9.20 12.10 0.73
N GLN A 106 -10.49 11.83 0.85
CA GLN A 106 -11.06 11.16 2.02
C GLN A 106 -10.66 9.67 2.09
N SER A 107 -10.33 9.10 0.93
CA SER A 107 -9.88 7.71 0.79
C SER A 107 -8.35 7.57 0.74
N ALA A 108 -7.59 8.65 1.02
CA ALA A 108 -6.13 8.63 0.90
C ALA A 108 -5.47 7.54 1.76
N GLU A 109 -5.93 7.35 3.00
CA GLU A 109 -5.42 6.31 3.91
C GLU A 109 -5.65 4.89 3.36
N PHE A 110 -6.79 4.67 2.69
CA PHE A 110 -7.09 3.40 2.04
C PHE A 110 -6.09 3.11 0.91
N TYR A 111 -5.87 4.06 0.00
CA TYR A 111 -4.93 3.88 -1.10
C TYR A 111 -3.49 3.76 -0.60
N GLN A 112 -3.09 4.55 0.40
CA GLN A 112 -1.78 4.44 1.05
C GLN A 112 -1.57 3.03 1.59
N THR A 113 -2.54 2.51 2.36
CA THR A 113 -2.49 1.16 2.91
C THR A 113 -2.36 0.11 1.80
N LEU A 114 -3.12 0.27 0.71
CA LEU A 114 -3.09 -0.64 -0.42
C LEU A 114 -1.71 -0.66 -1.12
N PHE A 115 -1.12 0.50 -1.38
CA PHE A 115 0.20 0.60 -2.01
C PHE A 115 1.33 0.10 -1.11
N GLU A 116 1.28 0.40 0.20
CA GLU A 116 2.19 -0.17 1.19
C GLU A 116 2.10 -1.69 1.25
N LEU A 117 0.90 -2.24 1.06
CA LEU A 117 0.70 -3.68 0.97
C LEU A 117 1.41 -4.29 -0.25
N GLY A 118 1.29 -3.63 -1.40
CA GLY A 118 2.03 -3.99 -2.62
C GLY A 118 3.55 -3.96 -2.39
N ARG A 119 4.06 -2.92 -1.72
CA ARG A 119 5.48 -2.81 -1.35
C ARG A 119 5.93 -3.93 -0.41
N ARG A 120 5.19 -4.20 0.68
CA ARG A 120 5.46 -5.30 1.62
C ARG A 120 5.48 -6.65 0.92
N HIS A 121 4.50 -6.91 0.05
CA HIS A 121 4.43 -8.15 -0.73
C HIS A 121 5.66 -8.32 -1.62
N LYS A 122 6.02 -7.26 -2.35
CA LYS A 122 7.14 -7.27 -3.29
C LYS A 122 8.50 -7.49 -2.61
N ILE A 123 8.74 -6.86 -1.46
CA ILE A 123 10.00 -7.05 -0.70
C ILE A 123 10.13 -8.50 -0.23
N MET A 124 9.04 -9.10 0.28
CA MET A 124 9.07 -10.49 0.74
C MET A 124 9.12 -11.53 -0.39
N ASN A 125 8.63 -11.19 -1.59
CA ASN A 125 8.51 -12.12 -2.73
C ASN A 125 9.03 -11.44 -4.00
N PRO A 126 10.36 -11.26 -4.17
CA PRO A 126 10.95 -10.50 -5.26
C PRO A 126 10.58 -11.03 -6.66
N GLU A 127 10.25 -12.32 -6.77
CA GLU A 127 9.86 -12.99 -7.99
C GLU A 127 8.41 -12.71 -8.43
N LYS A 128 7.58 -12.18 -7.53
CA LYS A 128 6.17 -11.82 -7.82
C LYS A 128 6.03 -10.39 -8.33
N MET A 129 4.88 -10.08 -8.92
CA MET A 129 4.55 -8.76 -9.48
C MET A 129 5.58 -8.18 -10.48
N ARG A 130 6.35 -9.00 -11.20
CA ARG A 130 7.44 -8.52 -12.09
C ARG A 130 6.99 -7.46 -13.12
N ALA A 131 5.84 -7.67 -13.75
CA ALA A 131 5.31 -6.74 -14.77
C ALA A 131 4.55 -5.54 -14.17
N HIS A 132 3.89 -5.72 -13.03
CA HIS A 132 2.92 -4.75 -12.50
C HIS A 132 3.50 -3.81 -11.46
N TYR A 133 4.50 -4.26 -10.70
CA TYR A 133 5.10 -3.44 -9.64
C TYR A 133 5.85 -2.23 -10.20
N GLY A 134 6.51 -2.37 -11.36
CA GLY A 134 7.14 -1.25 -12.05
C GLY A 134 6.15 -0.14 -12.37
N LYS A 135 4.96 -0.49 -12.91
CA LYS A 135 3.88 0.47 -13.17
C LYS A 135 3.43 1.22 -11.92
N LEU A 136 3.30 0.52 -10.78
CA LEU A 136 2.98 1.16 -9.51
C LEU A 136 4.07 2.16 -9.09
N VAL A 137 5.35 1.80 -9.22
CA VAL A 137 6.46 2.69 -8.84
C VAL A 137 6.50 3.93 -9.74
N TYR A 138 6.34 3.78 -11.05
CA TYR A 138 6.27 4.92 -11.97
C TYR A 138 5.12 5.85 -11.61
N LEU A 139 3.94 5.30 -11.33
CA LEU A 139 2.78 6.09 -10.92
C LEU A 139 3.04 6.89 -9.64
N LEU A 140 3.65 6.27 -8.62
CA LEU A 140 3.95 6.94 -7.35
C LEU A 140 5.07 7.99 -7.47
N GLN A 141 6.04 7.76 -8.36
CA GLN A 141 7.07 8.75 -8.66
C GLN A 141 6.46 9.98 -9.35
N ASP A 142 5.61 9.76 -10.33
CA ASP A 142 4.95 10.81 -11.08
C ASP A 142 3.93 11.57 -10.21
N SER A 143 3.29 10.93 -9.24
CA SER A 143 2.37 11.61 -8.31
C SER A 143 3.06 12.60 -7.37
N GLN A 144 4.37 12.45 -7.14
CA GLN A 144 5.18 13.34 -6.29
C GLN A 144 5.99 14.36 -7.10
N SER A 145 5.99 14.24 -8.43
CA SER A 145 6.76 15.12 -9.31
C SER A 145 6.12 16.51 -9.36
N ARG A 146 6.95 17.56 -9.28
CA ARG A 146 6.50 18.97 -9.25
C ARG A 146 6.34 19.60 -10.64
N GLU A 147 6.37 18.80 -11.71
CA GLU A 147 6.18 19.24 -13.10
C GLU A 147 4.72 19.63 -13.40
#